data_AF-A0AAX6GED9-F1
#
_entry.id   AF-A0AAX6GED9-F1
#
_cell.length_a   1.000
_cell.length_b   1.000
_cell.length_c   1.000
_cell.angle_alpha   90.00
_cell.angle_beta   90.00
_cell.angle_gamma   90.00
#
_symmetry.space_group_name_H-M   'P 1'
#
loop_
_entity.id
_entity.type
_entity.pdbx_description
1 polymer ?
#
loop_
_entity_poly.entity_id
_entity_poly.type
_entity_poly.pdbx_seq_one_letter_code
_entity_poly.pdbx_strand_id
1 'polypeptide(L)'
;MSLFMESSAWRWLVRRTRDSKPFFIAFATLCGVIPGVVGYGVMQVTNSTNEQLEAQLRKSASRDSLMMGQVNRERLAEYLGELQRKEDNDRYVAALKGETLTRKPYVRIQPLPKQEGETASKE
;
A
#
# COMPACT_ATOMS: atom_id res chain seq x y z
N MET A 1 17.20 29.91 -0.04
CA MET A 1 18.15 28.81 -0.37
C MET A 1 19.58 29.32 -0.58
N SER A 2 19.80 30.51 -1.13
CA SER A 2 21.12 31.06 -1.49
C SER A 2 22.05 31.37 -0.31
N LEU A 3 21.53 31.83 0.83
CA LEU A 3 22.34 32.27 1.99
C LEU A 3 23.24 31.17 2.57
N PHE A 4 22.81 29.90 2.52
CA PHE A 4 23.60 28.79 3.04
C PHE A 4 24.76 28.42 2.11
N MET A 5 24.52 28.39 0.79
CA MET A 5 25.56 28.06 -0.20
C MET A 5 26.61 29.16 -0.35
N GLU A 6 26.23 30.41 -0.09
CA GLU A 6 27.17 31.53 -0.15
C GLU A 6 28.06 31.62 1.10
N SER A 7 27.67 30.96 2.19
CA SER A 7 28.36 31.04 3.47
C SER A 7 29.81 30.54 3.38
N SER A 8 30.72 31.27 4.02
CA SER A 8 32.13 30.88 4.17
C SER A 8 32.28 29.50 4.82
N ALA A 9 31.33 29.14 5.69
CA ALA A 9 31.26 27.82 6.33
C ALA A 9 31.00 26.70 5.33
N TRP A 10 30.09 26.89 4.37
CA TRP A 10 29.81 25.90 3.33
C TRP A 10 31.03 25.68 2.42
N ARG A 11 31.68 26.76 1.97
CA ARG A 11 32.91 26.66 1.16
C ARG A 11 34.05 25.97 1.92
N TRP A 12 34.18 26.25 3.21
CA TRP A 12 35.15 25.58 4.09
C TRP A 12 34.85 24.09 4.24
N LEU A 13 33.58 23.72 4.50
CA LEU A 13 33.14 22.34 4.63
C LEU A 13 33.40 21.54 3.35
N VAL A 14 33.07 22.11 2.18
CA VAL A 14 33.29 21.49 0.87
C VAL A 14 34.79 21.33 0.57
N ARG A 15 35.63 22.33 0.87
CA ARG A 15 37.09 22.18 0.75
C ARG A 15 37.63 21.09 1.68
N ARG A 16 37.18 21.06 2.94
CA ARG A 16 37.63 20.08 3.94
C ARG A 16 37.24 18.64 3.57
N THR A 17 36.01 18.43 3.08
CA THR A 17 35.53 17.12 2.58
C THR A 17 36.22 16.68 1.30
N ARG A 18 36.56 17.61 0.40
CA ARG A 18 37.31 17.30 -0.83
C ARG A 18 38.77 16.95 -0.53
N ASP A 19 39.43 17.71 0.33
CA ASP A 19 40.87 17.61 0.55
C ASP A 19 41.23 16.46 1.52
N SER A 20 40.26 15.91 2.27
CA SER A 20 40.51 14.81 3.20
C SER A 20 39.51 13.65 3.10
N LYS A 21 39.99 12.51 2.58
CA LYS A 21 39.23 11.24 2.49
C LYS A 21 38.67 10.73 3.82
N PRO A 22 39.40 10.72 4.95
CA PRO A 22 38.85 10.21 6.20
C PRO A 22 37.73 11.10 6.76
N PHE A 23 37.84 12.43 6.57
CA PHE A 23 36.79 13.36 6.99
C PHE A 23 35.51 13.18 6.17
N PHE A 24 35.63 12.98 4.85
CA PHE A 24 34.48 12.71 3.99
C PHE A 24 33.73 11.45 4.43
N ILE A 25 34.45 10.36 4.70
CA ILE A 25 33.83 9.10 5.15
C ILE A 25 33.13 9.30 6.49
N ALA A 26 33.79 9.92 7.48
CA ALA A 26 33.20 10.18 8.78
C ALA A 26 31.95 11.07 8.69
N PHE A 27 32.00 12.12 7.87
CA PHE A 27 30.88 13.01 7.62
C PHE A 27 29.71 12.29 6.93
N ALA A 28 29.98 11.48 5.91
CA ALA A 28 28.98 10.69 5.21
C ALA A 28 28.32 9.66 6.14
N THR A 29 29.10 8.96 6.97
CA THR A 29 28.56 8.01 7.95
C THR A 29 27.68 8.72 8.97
N LEU A 30 28.10 9.89 9.46
CA LEU A 30 27.32 10.67 10.41
C LEU A 30 25.98 11.11 9.81
N CYS A 31 26.01 11.57 8.55
CA CYS A 31 24.84 12.03 7.83
C CYS A 31 23.85 10.90 7.50
N GLY A 32 24.29 9.63 7.50
CA GLY A 32 23.40 8.47 7.41
C GLY A 32 22.85 8.01 8.76
N VAL A 33 23.71 7.96 9.78
CA VAL A 33 23.36 7.46 11.12
C VAL A 33 22.37 8.38 11.83
N ILE A 34 22.60 9.71 11.80
CA ILE A 34 21.74 10.66 12.51
C ILE A 34 20.29 10.59 12.00
N PRO A 35 20.00 10.70 10.68
CA PRO A 35 18.63 10.56 10.19
C PRO A 35 18.04 9.17 10.45
N GLY A 36 18.85 8.11 10.43
CA GLY A 36 18.39 6.76 10.77
C GLY A 36 17.89 6.64 12.21
N VAL A 37 18.65 7.17 13.18
CA VAL A 37 18.26 7.17 14.60
C VAL A 37 17.04 8.06 14.84
N VAL A 38 17.01 9.26 14.25
CA VAL A 38 15.87 10.17 14.36
C VAL A 38 14.62 9.54 13.72
N GLY A 39 14.75 8.96 12.54
CA GLY A 39 13.66 8.26 11.86
C GLY A 39 13.14 7.08 12.67
N TYR A 40 14.03 6.26 13.25
CA TYR A 40 13.64 5.17 14.14
C TYR A 40 12.92 5.67 15.40
N GLY A 41 13.40 6.76 16.00
CA GLY A 41 12.74 7.39 17.15
C GLY A 41 11.35 7.91 16.81
N VAL A 42 11.20 8.61 15.69
CA VAL A 42 9.90 9.07 15.18
C VAL A 42 8.98 7.88 14.91
N MET A 43 9.47 6.83 14.22
CA MET A 43 8.70 5.63 13.97
C MET A 43 8.27 4.95 15.27
N GLN A 44 9.11 4.85 16.29
CA GLN A 44 8.72 4.25 17.57
C GLN A 44 7.64 5.05 18.28
N VAL A 45 7.76 6.38 18.31
CA VAL A 45 6.74 7.25 18.90
C VAL A 45 5.41 7.12 18.15
N THR A 46 5.44 7.15 16.82
CA THR A 46 4.23 7.06 15.98
C THR A 46 3.63 5.65 15.96
N ASN A 47 4.45 4.59 15.95
CA ASN A 47 3.98 3.20 15.88
C ASN A 47 3.25 2.76 17.16
N SER A 48 3.65 3.27 18.34
CA SER A 48 2.93 2.99 19.59
C SER A 48 1.48 3.50 19.60
N THR A 49 1.16 4.48 18.74
CA THR A 49 -0.21 4.98 18.59
C THR A 49 -1.07 4.04 17.76
N ASN A 50 -0.50 3.10 16.99
CA ASN A 50 -1.25 2.22 16.08
C ASN A 50 -2.01 1.11 16.82
N GLU A 51 -1.47 0.52 17.89
CA GLU A 51 -2.22 -0.44 18.71
C GLU A 51 -3.40 0.21 19.44
N GLN A 52 -3.22 1.43 19.93
CA GLN A 52 -4.30 2.20 20.56
C GLN A 52 -5.33 2.66 19.51
N LEU A 53 -4.90 3.02 18.31
CA LEU A 53 -5.78 3.34 17.19
C LEU A 53 -6.55 2.11 16.73
N GLU A 54 -5.92 0.94 16.61
CA GLU A 54 -6.59 -0.33 16.33
C GLU A 54 -7.58 -0.71 17.44
N ALA A 55 -7.21 -0.54 18.71
CA ALA A 55 -8.10 -0.81 19.83
C ALA A 55 -9.29 0.16 19.84
N GLN A 56 -9.06 1.45 19.54
CA GLN A 56 -10.11 2.45 19.40
C GLN A 56 -11.00 2.19 18.19
N LEU A 57 -10.43 1.81 17.04
CA LEU A 57 -11.16 1.43 15.83
C LEU A 57 -11.97 0.15 16.05
N ARG A 58 -11.46 -0.84 16.80
CA ARG A 58 -12.23 -2.02 17.22
C ARG A 58 -13.34 -1.66 18.20
N LYS A 59 -13.13 -0.66 19.05
CA LYS A 59 -14.13 -0.17 20.02
C LYS A 59 -15.19 0.72 19.37
N SER A 60 -14.84 1.50 18.34
CA SER A 60 -15.73 2.38 17.57
C SER A 60 -16.29 1.74 16.30
N ALA A 61 -15.86 0.51 15.98
CA ALA A 61 -16.36 -0.28 14.87
C ALA A 61 -17.87 -0.45 15.01
N SER A 62 -18.62 0.21 14.11
CA SER A 62 -20.06 0.00 13.97
C SER A 62 -20.33 -1.48 13.70
N ARG A 63 -21.44 -2.01 14.21
CA ARG A 63 -21.84 -3.43 14.07
C ARG A 63 -21.74 -3.92 12.62
N ASP A 64 -22.04 -3.06 11.66
CA ASP A 64 -21.92 -3.37 10.22
C ASP A 64 -20.48 -3.64 9.78
N SER A 65 -19.49 -2.92 10.31
CA SER A 65 -18.07 -3.14 9.97
C SER A 65 -17.54 -4.48 10.51
N LEU A 66 -18.02 -4.90 11.69
CA LEU A 66 -17.69 -6.21 12.26
C LEU A 66 -18.29 -7.35 11.43
N MET A 67 -19.55 -7.19 11.01
CA MET A 67 -20.23 -8.17 10.14
C MET A 67 -19.55 -8.27 8.77
N MET A 68 -19.13 -7.16 8.17
CA MET A 68 -18.40 -7.16 6.90
C MET A 68 -17.02 -7.81 7.02
N GLY A 69 -16.32 -7.62 8.16
CA GLY A 69 -15.06 -8.30 8.43
C GLY A 69 -15.21 -9.81 8.53
N GLN A 70 -16.26 -10.29 9.19
CA GLN A 70 -16.59 -11.72 9.26
C GLN A 70 -16.94 -12.30 7.89
N VAL A 71 -17.83 -11.64 7.14
CA VAL A 71 -18.20 -12.06 5.78
C VAL A 71 -16.98 -12.11 4.86
N ASN A 72 -16.12 -11.11 4.89
CA ASN A 72 -14.89 -11.11 4.07
C ASN A 72 -13.95 -12.25 4.44
N ARG A 73 -13.85 -12.59 5.73
CA ARG A 73 -13.04 -13.71 6.19
C ARG A 73 -13.59 -15.05 5.71
N GLU A 74 -14.90 -15.24 5.78
CA GLU A 74 -15.58 -16.43 5.26
C GLU A 74 -15.39 -16.57 3.75
N ARG A 75 -15.54 -15.47 3.00
CA ARG A 75 -15.29 -15.44 1.54
C ARG A 75 -13.86 -15.79 1.19
N LEU A 76 -12.89 -15.27 1.93
CA LEU A 76 -11.48 -15.59 1.73
C LEU A 76 -11.17 -17.06 2.02
N ALA A 77 -11.74 -17.62 3.08
CA ALA A 77 -11.59 -19.04 3.39
C ALA A 77 -12.21 -19.94 2.30
N GLU A 78 -13.36 -19.54 1.76
CA GLU A 78 -14.01 -20.19 0.62
C GLU A 78 -13.10 -20.16 -0.62
N TYR A 79 -12.59 -18.99 -1.02
CA TYR A 79 -11.67 -18.87 -2.17
C TYR A 79 -10.38 -19.68 -1.98
N LEU A 80 -9.80 -19.68 -0.79
CA LEU A 80 -8.59 -20.45 -0.51
C LEU A 80 -8.87 -21.96 -0.54
N GLY A 81 -10.06 -22.38 -0.09
CA GLY A 81 -10.51 -23.77 -0.20
C GLY A 81 -10.72 -24.20 -1.65
N GLU A 82 -11.34 -23.36 -2.48
CA GLU A 82 -11.51 -23.56 -3.92
C GLU A 82 -10.14 -23.71 -4.63
N LEU A 83 -9.19 -22.81 -4.33
CA LEU A 83 -7.83 -22.87 -4.87
C LEU A 83 -7.08 -24.12 -4.42
N GLN A 84 -7.23 -24.54 -3.17
CA GLN A 84 -6.58 -25.75 -2.64
C GLN A 84 -7.13 -27.02 -3.29
N ARG A 85 -8.43 -27.08 -3.56
CA ARG A 85 -9.09 -28.21 -4.22
C ARG A 85 -8.89 -28.25 -5.73
N LYS A 86 -8.30 -27.20 -6.32
CA LYS A 86 -8.18 -27.01 -7.78
C LYS A 86 -9.53 -27.17 -8.50
N GLU A 87 -10.60 -26.71 -7.84
CA GLU A 87 -11.95 -26.75 -8.42
C GLU A 87 -12.07 -25.65 -9.50
N ASP A 88 -12.94 -25.87 -10.49
CA ASP A 88 -12.90 -25.21 -11.81
C ASP A 88 -12.65 -23.68 -11.81
N ASN A 89 -11.73 -23.25 -12.67
CA ASN A 89 -11.23 -21.87 -12.78
C ASN A 89 -12.16 -20.92 -13.56
N ASP A 90 -13.37 -21.35 -13.91
CA ASP A 90 -14.30 -20.62 -14.78
C ASP A 90 -14.59 -19.20 -14.26
N ARG A 91 -14.63 -19.06 -12.93
CA ARG A 91 -14.84 -17.78 -12.25
C ARG A 91 -13.66 -16.81 -12.42
N TYR A 92 -12.43 -17.31 -12.44
CA TYR A 92 -11.23 -16.51 -12.67
C TYR A 92 -11.04 -16.18 -14.16
N VAL A 93 -11.44 -17.10 -15.05
CA VAL A 93 -11.45 -16.86 -16.51
C VAL A 93 -12.49 -15.80 -16.89
N ALA A 94 -13.68 -15.81 -16.27
CA ALA A 94 -14.70 -14.77 -16.46
C ALA A 94 -14.23 -13.40 -15.96
N ALA A 95 -13.53 -13.34 -14.81
CA ALA A 95 -12.92 -12.11 -14.31
C ALA A 95 -11.85 -11.56 -15.26
N LEU A 96 -11.01 -12.43 -15.85
CA LEU A 96 -10.03 -12.05 -16.87
C LEU A 96 -10.70 -11.53 -18.17
N LYS A 97 -11.92 -11.99 -18.46
CA LYS A 97 -12.75 -11.51 -19.59
C LYS A 97 -13.53 -10.23 -19.26
N GLY A 98 -13.39 -9.67 -18.05
CA GLY A 98 -14.07 -8.45 -17.64
C GLY A 98 -15.51 -8.63 -17.16
N GLU A 99 -15.96 -9.88 -16.93
CA GLU A 99 -17.28 -10.16 -16.36
C GLU A 99 -17.21 -9.98 -14.83
N THR A 100 -17.93 -9.00 -14.29
CA THR A 100 -17.80 -8.59 -12.87
C THR A 100 -18.72 -9.38 -11.94
N LEU A 101 -18.14 -9.90 -10.85
CA LEU A 101 -18.83 -10.68 -9.82
C LEU A 101 -19.32 -9.76 -8.68
N THR A 102 -20.58 -9.32 -8.72
CA THR A 102 -21.21 -8.71 -7.53
C THR A 102 -22.54 -9.36 -7.12
N ARG A 103 -22.47 -9.95 -5.91
CA ARG A 103 -23.47 -10.07 -4.83
C ARG A 103 -24.82 -10.75 -5.12
N LYS A 104 -24.79 -12.03 -5.46
CA LYS A 104 -25.80 -13.00 -4.97
C LYS A 104 -25.07 -14.25 -4.43
N PRO A 105 -25.43 -14.80 -3.26
CA PRO A 105 -24.65 -15.87 -2.60
C PRO A 105 -24.52 -17.20 -3.37
N TYR A 106 -25.18 -17.36 -4.52
CA TYR A 106 -25.20 -18.60 -5.31
C TYR A 106 -25.26 -18.37 -6.83
N VAL A 107 -25.00 -17.16 -7.33
CA VAL A 107 -25.11 -16.87 -8.76
C VAL A 107 -23.72 -16.62 -9.34
N ARG A 108 -23.29 -17.56 -10.18
CA ARG A 108 -21.93 -17.67 -10.71
C ARG A 108 -21.57 -16.57 -11.72
N ILE A 109 -22.53 -16.04 -12.50
CA ILE A 109 -22.27 -15.02 -13.55
C ILE A 109 -23.52 -14.13 -13.68
N GLN A 110 -23.35 -12.82 -13.83
CA GLN A 110 -24.41 -11.92 -14.31
C GLN A 110 -24.05 -11.47 -15.74
N PRO A 111 -24.99 -11.53 -16.71
CA PRO A 111 -24.77 -10.97 -18.03
C PRO A 111 -24.69 -9.43 -17.95
N LEU A 112 -23.78 -8.86 -18.74
CA LEU A 112 -23.63 -7.40 -18.88
C LEU A 112 -24.96 -6.78 -19.37
N PRO A 113 -25.34 -5.58 -18.90
CA PRO A 113 -26.34 -4.80 -19.61
C PRO A 113 -25.83 -4.59 -21.03
N LYS A 114 -26.60 -5.07 -22.02
CA LYS A 114 -26.30 -4.94 -23.44
C LYS A 114 -26.10 -3.44 -23.72
N GLN A 115 -24.88 -3.03 -24.05
CA GLN A 115 -24.65 -1.71 -24.61
C GLN A 115 -25.34 -1.68 -25.98
N GLU A 116 -26.53 -1.10 -26.03
CA GLU A 116 -27.10 -0.60 -27.29
C GLU A 116 -26.24 0.57 -27.72
N GLY A 117 -25.21 0.26 -28.50
CA GLY A 117 -24.25 1.27 -28.90
C GLY A 117 -23.10 0.66 -29.66
N GLU A 118 -23.31 0.59 -30.99
CA GLU A 118 -22.25 0.71 -32.00
C GLU A 118 -21.56 -0.58 -32.44
N THR A 119 -22.08 -1.15 -33.54
CA THR A 119 -21.35 -1.34 -34.81
C THR A 119 -22.36 -1.82 -35.86
N ALA A 120 -22.70 -0.94 -36.81
CA ALA A 120 -22.28 -0.99 -38.22
C ALA A 120 -23.17 -1.96 -39.04
N SER A 121 -23.75 -1.63 -40.20
CA SER A 121 -23.21 -0.93 -41.36
C SER A 121 -24.30 -0.92 -42.45
N LYS A 122 -24.30 0.09 -43.33
CA LYS A 122 -24.72 0.06 -44.75
C LYS A 122 -25.91 -0.82 -45.16
N GLU A 123 -27.01 -0.17 -45.54
CA GLU A 123 -27.55 -0.16 -46.91
C GLU A 123 -28.46 1.06 -47.11
#